data_AF-A0A5B0AGS9-F1
#
_entry.id   AF-A0A5B0AGS9-F1
#
_cell.length_a   1.000
_cell.length_b   1.000
_cell.length_c   1.000
_cell.angle_alpha   90.00
_cell.angle_beta   90.00
_cell.angle_gamma   90.00
#
_symmetry.space_group_name_H-M   'P 1'
#
loop_
_entity.id
_entity.type
_entity.pdbx_description
1 polymer ?
#
loop_
_entity_poly.entity_id
_entity_poly.type
_entity_poly.pdbx_seq_one_letter_code
_entity_poly.pdbx_strand_id
1 'polypeptide(L)'
;MPYQPDPGEADHKVGEQEVRWTIIRVIRDHLQDPSAATSWCTYSLDFTGATFDGGDLSNSTFLGKVGFRAADFSDGVVNFRGSRFSAGTVDFQAAKFSRGKVVFDGAAFSGATVSFNHAEFSGATVSFQDATFADGTVKFVLATLHSGAVEFRRATFMGGAVDFSRATLRGGTVDFSAGQLHRGTIDFIRLRLAGGSVDFSLMTFSGGVLDFRHSWFSDGRIDFSRATLSGGTADFGTMRFDGETVDFGHAALSEGTIALGGALVADGRLNFAHAALSGATVDFGDTRLHGGTVDFGRANISDGAISLRGAILSGSRLDFSGTRFSGGRIDFDDLTHSGGLTDFGGAMFHGTTFRWGPLPVPVGA
;
A
#
# COMPACT_ATOMS: atom_id res chain seq x y z
N MET A 1 14.34 -25.88 -14.80
CA MET A 1 13.81 -27.08 -15.47
C MET A 1 12.69 -26.63 -16.39
N PRO A 2 12.93 -26.44 -17.70
CA PRO A 2 11.87 -26.06 -18.62
C PRO A 2 10.85 -27.21 -18.70
N TYR A 3 9.59 -26.88 -18.47
CA TYR A 3 8.46 -27.82 -18.48
C TYR A 3 7.25 -27.11 -19.08
N GLN A 4 6.47 -27.87 -19.85
CA GLN A 4 5.22 -27.42 -20.44
C GLN A 4 4.03 -27.91 -19.57
N PRO A 5 3.41 -27.02 -18.78
CA PRO A 5 2.30 -27.36 -17.88
C PRO A 5 0.99 -27.70 -18.58
N ASP A 6 0.78 -27.22 -19.80
CA ASP A 6 -0.47 -27.47 -20.52
C ASP A 6 -0.48 -28.91 -21.09
N PRO A 7 -1.43 -29.78 -20.67
CA PRO A 7 -1.55 -31.13 -21.22
C PRO A 7 -1.84 -31.18 -22.72
N GLY A 8 -2.34 -30.08 -23.31
CA GLY A 8 -2.65 -29.96 -24.73
C GLY A 8 -1.45 -29.59 -25.61
N GLU A 9 -0.32 -29.23 -25.03
CA GLU A 9 0.87 -28.80 -25.76
C GLU A 9 1.81 -29.96 -26.10
N ALA A 10 2.44 -29.90 -27.28
CA ALA A 10 3.19 -31.03 -27.85
C ALA A 10 4.39 -31.49 -26.99
N ASP A 11 4.97 -30.58 -26.21
CA ASP A 11 6.13 -30.84 -25.36
C ASP A 11 5.75 -31.24 -23.92
N HIS A 12 4.45 -31.42 -23.64
CA HIS A 12 3.98 -31.88 -22.33
C HIS A 12 4.41 -33.31 -22.06
N LYS A 13 4.89 -33.56 -20.84
CA LYS A 13 5.34 -34.87 -20.39
C LYS A 13 4.51 -35.32 -19.20
N VAL A 14 3.73 -36.38 -19.41
CA VAL A 14 2.93 -37.05 -18.37
C VAL A 14 3.84 -37.54 -17.24
N GLY A 15 3.49 -37.25 -15.98
CA GLY A 15 4.25 -37.69 -14.81
C GLY A 15 5.29 -36.68 -14.29
N GLU A 16 5.72 -35.70 -15.11
CA GLU A 16 6.74 -34.73 -14.69
C GLU A 16 6.24 -33.80 -13.58
N GLN A 17 4.94 -33.50 -13.55
CA GLN A 17 4.34 -32.73 -12.47
C GLN A 17 4.46 -33.46 -11.13
N GLU A 18 4.12 -34.74 -11.09
CA GLU A 18 4.18 -35.58 -9.90
C GLU A 18 5.61 -35.74 -9.39
N VAL A 19 6.59 -35.88 -10.31
CA VAL A 19 8.01 -35.91 -9.97
C VAL A 19 8.45 -34.60 -9.32
N ARG A 20 8.12 -33.44 -9.92
CA ARG A 20 8.48 -32.13 -9.35
C ARG A 20 7.82 -31.89 -7.99
N TRP A 21 6.54 -32.21 -7.84
CA TRP A 21 5.86 -32.09 -6.56
C TRP A 21 6.48 -32.99 -5.49
N THR A 22 6.93 -34.18 -5.86
CA THR A 22 7.68 -35.07 -4.97
C THR A 22 9.01 -34.45 -4.54
N ILE A 23 9.78 -33.89 -5.49
CA ILE A 23 11.03 -33.18 -5.19
C ILE A 23 10.78 -32.00 -4.23
N ILE A 24 9.75 -31.18 -4.48
CA ILE A 24 9.39 -30.04 -3.62
C ILE A 24 9.03 -30.52 -2.21
N ARG A 25 8.28 -31.61 -2.06
CA ARG A 25 7.96 -32.20 -0.75
C ARG A 25 9.20 -32.67 -0.01
N VAL A 26 10.13 -33.33 -0.70
CA VAL A 26 11.41 -33.75 -0.09
C VAL A 26 12.19 -32.53 0.38
N ILE A 27 12.28 -31.48 -0.45
CA ILE A 27 12.91 -30.21 -0.06
C ILE A 27 12.24 -29.65 1.19
N ARG A 28 10.91 -29.52 1.22
CA ARG A 28 10.15 -29.05 2.38
C ARG A 28 10.48 -29.84 3.64
N ASP A 29 10.52 -31.17 3.56
CA ASP A 29 10.76 -32.05 4.71
C ASP A 29 12.16 -31.83 5.31
N HIS A 30 13.16 -31.58 4.46
CA HIS A 30 14.51 -31.21 4.87
C HIS A 30 14.66 -29.77 5.41
N LEU A 31 13.63 -28.93 5.27
CA LEU A 31 13.61 -27.55 5.76
C LEU A 31 12.84 -27.38 7.08
N GLN A 32 12.25 -28.44 7.64
CA GLN A 32 11.40 -28.31 8.84
C GLN A 32 12.19 -28.07 10.13
N ASP A 33 13.36 -28.70 10.27
CA ASP A 33 14.17 -28.65 11.49
C ASP A 33 15.63 -28.24 11.18
N PRO A 34 16.03 -26.99 11.52
CA PRO A 34 17.41 -26.52 11.37
C PRO A 34 18.46 -27.34 12.12
N SER A 35 18.07 -28.07 13.16
CA SER A 35 18.97 -28.88 14.00
C SER A 35 19.16 -30.32 13.51
N ALA A 36 18.33 -30.78 12.57
CA ALA A 36 18.43 -32.12 12.01
C ALA A 36 19.74 -32.31 11.23
N ALA A 37 20.38 -33.47 11.37
CA ALA A 37 21.61 -33.79 10.64
C ALA A 37 21.44 -33.79 9.11
N THR A 38 20.21 -33.98 8.63
CA THR A 38 19.85 -33.95 7.21
C THR A 38 19.32 -32.58 6.76
N SER A 39 19.38 -31.56 7.62
CA SER A 39 18.77 -30.25 7.35
C SER A 39 19.37 -29.58 6.12
N TRP A 40 18.48 -28.99 5.30
CA TRP A 40 18.86 -28.14 4.16
C TRP A 40 18.59 -26.66 4.44
N CYS A 41 18.28 -26.28 5.70
CA CYS A 41 17.85 -24.93 6.06
C CYS A 41 18.88 -23.84 5.71
N THR A 42 20.18 -24.16 5.73
CA THR A 42 21.27 -23.21 5.42
C THR A 42 21.63 -23.16 3.94
N TYR A 43 21.08 -24.06 3.12
CA TYR A 43 21.42 -24.12 1.71
C TYR A 43 20.72 -23.02 0.92
N SER A 44 21.39 -22.57 -0.14
CA SER A 44 20.75 -21.70 -1.13
C SER A 44 20.11 -22.56 -2.21
N LEU A 45 18.82 -22.41 -2.41
CA LEU A 45 18.02 -23.18 -3.38
C LEU A 45 17.73 -22.29 -4.60
N ASP A 46 18.14 -22.72 -5.79
CA ASP A 46 18.00 -21.93 -7.02
C ASP A 46 17.06 -22.63 -8.02
N PHE A 47 15.93 -21.98 -8.29
CA PHE A 47 14.92 -22.38 -9.25
C PHE A 47 14.78 -21.35 -10.38
N THR A 48 15.87 -20.62 -10.70
CA THR A 48 15.89 -19.64 -11.78
C THR A 48 15.38 -20.24 -13.10
N GLY A 49 14.42 -19.55 -13.73
CA GLY A 49 13.82 -19.95 -15.00
C GLY A 49 12.99 -21.24 -14.95
N ALA A 50 12.62 -21.73 -13.76
CA ALA A 50 11.76 -22.90 -13.64
C ALA A 50 10.28 -22.55 -13.85
N THR A 51 9.49 -23.53 -14.30
CA THR A 51 8.04 -23.45 -14.31
C THR A 51 7.48 -24.09 -13.04
N PHE A 52 6.65 -23.35 -12.32
CA PHE A 52 5.89 -23.80 -11.16
C PHE A 52 4.40 -23.84 -11.49
N ASP A 53 3.81 -25.00 -11.23
CA ASP A 53 2.38 -25.31 -11.33
C ASP A 53 1.81 -25.78 -9.97
N GLY A 54 2.51 -25.43 -8.89
CA GLY A 54 2.20 -25.80 -7.51
C GLY A 54 3.42 -26.30 -6.74
N GLY A 55 3.31 -26.30 -5.41
CA GLY A 55 4.35 -26.80 -4.52
C GLY A 55 4.10 -26.42 -3.06
N ASP A 56 4.35 -27.34 -2.14
CA ASP A 56 4.21 -27.09 -0.71
C ASP A 56 5.57 -27.00 -0.03
N LEU A 57 5.89 -25.81 0.49
CA LEU A 57 7.05 -25.44 1.29
C LEU A 57 6.60 -24.82 2.63
N SER A 58 5.38 -25.14 3.09
CA SER A 58 4.85 -24.60 4.35
C SER A 58 5.66 -25.04 5.56
N ASN A 59 5.62 -24.21 6.61
CA ASN A 59 6.34 -24.39 7.88
C ASN A 59 7.86 -24.61 7.77
N SER A 60 8.43 -24.29 6.61
CA SER A 60 9.86 -24.45 6.33
C SER A 60 10.68 -23.33 6.97
N THR A 61 11.93 -23.63 7.34
CA THR A 61 12.90 -22.65 7.82
C THR A 61 13.98 -22.41 6.77
N PHE A 62 14.06 -21.18 6.29
CA PHE A 62 15.03 -20.72 5.31
C PHE A 62 16.05 -19.80 5.99
N LEU A 63 17.26 -20.31 6.18
CA LEU A 63 18.43 -19.56 6.64
C LEU A 63 19.36 -19.19 5.46
N GLY A 64 19.20 -19.87 4.32
CA GLY A 64 19.84 -19.53 3.04
C GLY A 64 18.94 -18.74 2.10
N LYS A 65 19.42 -18.49 0.87
CA LYS A 65 18.64 -17.80 -0.18
C LYS A 65 17.72 -18.77 -0.91
N VAL A 66 16.60 -18.29 -1.42
CA VAL A 66 15.72 -19.06 -2.32
C VAL A 66 15.44 -18.23 -3.56
N GLY A 67 15.88 -18.71 -4.73
CA GLY A 67 15.76 -18.01 -5.99
C GLY A 67 14.70 -18.60 -6.91
N PHE A 68 13.85 -17.75 -7.45
CA PHE A 68 12.83 -18.00 -8.47
C PHE A 68 12.92 -16.97 -9.60
N ARG A 69 14.12 -16.43 -9.85
CA ARG A 69 14.32 -15.37 -10.83
C ARG A 69 13.87 -15.85 -12.20
N ALA A 70 13.08 -15.04 -12.90
CA ALA A 70 12.51 -15.37 -14.21
C ALA A 70 11.72 -16.71 -14.25
N ALA A 71 11.25 -17.22 -13.11
CA ALA A 71 10.38 -18.37 -13.06
C ALA A 71 8.97 -18.04 -13.56
N ASP A 72 8.27 -19.05 -14.07
CA ASP A 72 6.88 -18.93 -14.53
C ASP A 72 5.95 -19.67 -13.57
N PHE A 73 5.07 -18.93 -12.91
CA PHE A 73 4.00 -19.41 -12.06
C PHE A 73 2.70 -19.34 -12.86
N SER A 74 2.49 -20.41 -13.63
CA SER A 74 1.44 -20.47 -14.66
C SER A 74 0.09 -20.91 -14.11
N ASP A 75 0.09 -21.73 -13.05
CA ASP A 75 -1.07 -22.17 -12.27
C ASP A 75 -0.64 -22.65 -10.86
N GLY A 76 -1.61 -23.11 -10.07
CA GLY A 76 -1.39 -23.80 -8.82
C GLY A 76 -1.05 -22.89 -7.65
N VAL A 77 -0.78 -23.51 -6.51
CA VAL A 77 -0.44 -22.81 -5.27
C VAL A 77 0.98 -23.16 -4.87
N VAL A 78 1.84 -22.14 -4.77
CA VAL A 78 3.17 -22.26 -4.17
C VAL A 78 3.08 -21.75 -2.73
N ASN A 79 3.16 -22.68 -1.79
CA ASN A 79 2.78 -22.46 -0.41
C ASN A 79 4.00 -22.37 0.51
N PHE A 80 4.21 -21.21 1.12
CA PHE A 80 5.19 -20.91 2.19
C PHE A 80 4.49 -20.53 3.50
N ARG A 81 3.23 -20.93 3.70
CA ARG A 81 2.46 -20.62 4.90
C ARG A 81 3.22 -21.03 6.16
N GLY A 82 3.30 -20.13 7.14
CA GLY A 82 3.96 -20.37 8.43
C GLY A 82 5.48 -20.54 8.37
N SER A 83 6.09 -20.34 7.20
CA SER A 83 7.54 -20.49 7.03
C SER A 83 8.32 -19.35 7.70
N ARG A 84 9.58 -19.61 8.04
CA ARG A 84 10.49 -18.65 8.65
C ARG A 84 11.62 -18.32 7.70
N PHE A 85 11.89 -17.04 7.51
CA PHE A 85 12.99 -16.53 6.68
C PHE A 85 13.88 -15.65 7.55
N SER A 86 15.13 -16.07 7.78
CA SER A 86 16.10 -15.28 8.54
C SER A 86 17.24 -14.86 7.62
N ALA A 87 17.55 -13.57 7.57
CA ALA A 87 18.74 -13.02 6.89
C ALA A 87 19.04 -13.71 5.54
N GLY A 88 18.27 -13.36 4.52
CA GLY A 88 18.37 -13.95 3.19
C GLY A 88 17.45 -13.26 2.21
N THR A 89 17.48 -13.71 0.96
CA THR A 89 16.60 -13.18 -0.09
C THR A 89 15.75 -14.31 -0.65
N VAL A 90 14.43 -14.07 -0.70
CA VAL A 90 13.50 -14.83 -1.53
C VAL A 90 13.30 -14.01 -2.81
N ASP A 91 13.89 -14.48 -3.92
CA ASP A 91 14.04 -13.68 -5.13
C ASP A 91 13.11 -14.16 -6.25
N PHE A 92 12.03 -13.42 -6.52
CA PHE A 92 11.11 -13.59 -7.64
C PHE A 92 11.33 -12.52 -8.73
N GLN A 93 12.53 -11.94 -8.83
CA GLN A 93 12.77 -10.89 -9.81
C GLN A 93 12.46 -11.37 -11.24
N ALA A 94 11.70 -10.56 -11.98
CA ALA A 94 11.24 -10.85 -13.35
C ALA A 94 10.45 -12.17 -13.50
N ALA A 95 9.94 -12.74 -12.40
CA ALA A 95 9.03 -13.87 -12.46
C ALA A 95 7.67 -13.46 -13.05
N LYS A 96 6.98 -14.41 -13.67
CA LYS A 96 5.64 -14.23 -14.23
C LYS A 96 4.63 -15.02 -13.41
N PHE A 97 3.50 -14.40 -13.10
CA PHE A 97 2.41 -15.00 -12.35
C PHE A 97 1.13 -14.83 -13.16
N SER A 98 0.78 -15.86 -13.93
CA SER A 98 -0.34 -15.78 -14.88
C SER A 98 -1.66 -16.15 -14.21
N ARG A 99 -1.73 -17.32 -13.60
CA ARG A 99 -2.87 -17.78 -12.79
C ARG A 99 -2.25 -18.57 -11.65
N GLY A 100 -2.81 -18.51 -10.45
CA GLY A 100 -2.22 -19.18 -9.29
C GLY A 100 -1.89 -18.22 -8.14
N LYS A 101 -1.41 -18.82 -7.06
CA LYS A 101 -1.22 -18.13 -5.78
C LYS A 101 0.14 -18.43 -5.19
N VAL A 102 0.86 -17.39 -4.76
CA VAL A 102 2.01 -17.55 -3.86
C VAL A 102 1.56 -17.16 -2.46
N VAL A 103 1.72 -18.07 -1.50
CA VAL A 103 1.18 -17.91 -0.14
C VAL A 103 2.30 -17.84 0.87
N PHE A 104 2.45 -16.72 1.55
CA PHE A 104 3.34 -16.50 2.71
C PHE A 104 2.53 -16.24 3.98
N ASP A 105 1.29 -16.69 4.03
CA ASP A 105 0.40 -16.37 5.15
C ASP A 105 0.98 -16.86 6.48
N GLY A 106 0.99 -16.00 7.49
CA GLY A 106 1.58 -16.29 8.81
C GLY A 106 3.09 -16.53 8.80
N ALA A 107 3.78 -16.26 7.69
CA ALA A 107 5.23 -16.38 7.63
C ALA A 107 5.93 -15.28 8.44
N ALA A 108 7.13 -15.58 8.92
CA ALA A 108 7.97 -14.64 9.67
C ALA A 108 9.23 -14.31 8.88
N PHE A 109 9.49 -13.02 8.69
CA PHE A 109 10.66 -12.48 8.00
C PHE A 109 11.50 -11.67 8.99
N SER A 110 12.67 -12.18 9.36
CA SER A 110 13.60 -11.53 10.29
C SER A 110 14.83 -11.04 9.52
N GLY A 111 14.83 -9.76 9.15
CA GLY A 111 15.86 -9.15 8.29
C GLY A 111 15.92 -9.71 6.87
N ALA A 112 14.95 -10.55 6.47
CA ALA A 112 14.88 -11.15 5.15
C ALA A 112 14.22 -10.21 4.14
N THR A 113 14.67 -10.30 2.88
CA THR A 113 14.06 -9.56 1.75
C THR A 113 13.27 -10.52 0.87
N VAL A 114 12.04 -10.17 0.52
CA VAL A 114 11.28 -10.80 -0.56
C VAL A 114 11.22 -9.82 -1.73
N SER A 115 11.71 -10.23 -2.90
CA SER A 115 11.82 -9.35 -4.07
C SER A 115 10.96 -9.87 -5.21
N PHE A 116 9.98 -9.09 -5.65
CA PHE A 116 9.20 -9.24 -6.88
C PHE A 116 9.52 -8.13 -7.87
N ASN A 117 10.74 -7.57 -7.81
CA ASN A 117 11.12 -6.50 -8.72
C ASN A 117 10.96 -6.94 -10.17
N HIS A 118 10.38 -6.08 -11.01
CA HIS A 118 10.07 -6.38 -12.42
C HIS A 118 9.16 -7.61 -12.64
N ALA A 119 8.52 -8.15 -11.60
CA ALA A 119 7.60 -9.27 -11.77
C ALA A 119 6.31 -8.81 -12.49
N GLU A 120 5.68 -9.75 -13.17
CA GLU A 120 4.41 -9.53 -13.86
C GLU A 120 3.33 -10.41 -13.23
N PHE A 121 2.23 -9.82 -12.80
CA PHE A 121 1.05 -10.50 -12.27
C PHE A 121 -0.12 -10.27 -13.22
N SER A 122 -0.76 -11.33 -13.69
CA SER A 122 -1.85 -11.25 -14.68
C SER A 122 -3.08 -12.02 -14.21
N GLY A 123 -3.65 -11.62 -13.07
CA GLY A 123 -4.74 -12.31 -12.39
C GLY A 123 -4.28 -13.22 -11.24
N ALA A 124 -2.98 -13.29 -10.98
CA ALA A 124 -2.42 -14.04 -9.86
C ALA A 124 -2.50 -13.26 -8.54
N THR A 125 -2.41 -14.00 -7.43
CA THR A 125 -2.40 -13.44 -6.07
C THR A 125 -1.10 -13.76 -5.34
N VAL A 126 -0.48 -12.76 -4.71
CA VAL A 126 0.58 -12.96 -3.71
C VAL A 126 0.04 -12.57 -2.35
N SER A 127 0.08 -13.51 -1.40
CA SER A 127 -0.55 -13.36 -0.10
C SER A 127 0.49 -13.40 1.02
N PHE A 128 0.46 -12.41 1.89
CA PHE A 128 1.25 -12.23 3.12
C PHE A 128 0.32 -12.01 4.31
N GLN A 129 -0.88 -12.58 4.28
CA GLN A 129 -1.85 -12.35 5.34
C GLN A 129 -1.30 -12.86 6.68
N ASP A 130 -1.47 -12.09 7.76
CA ASP A 130 -0.90 -12.40 9.08
C ASP A 130 0.64 -12.55 9.12
N ALA A 131 1.36 -12.18 8.05
CA ALA A 131 2.81 -12.27 8.05
C ALA A 131 3.44 -11.22 8.98
N THR A 132 4.59 -11.54 9.54
CA THR A 132 5.36 -10.63 10.40
C THR A 132 6.70 -10.31 9.75
N PHE A 133 6.99 -9.02 9.60
CA PHE A 133 8.25 -8.51 9.06
C PHE A 133 9.01 -7.75 10.15
N ALA A 134 9.98 -8.40 10.78
CA ALA A 134 10.91 -7.79 11.72
C ALA A 134 12.17 -7.35 10.96
N ASP A 135 12.27 -6.05 10.67
CA ASP A 135 13.29 -5.46 9.78
C ASP A 135 13.36 -6.10 8.37
N GLY A 136 12.33 -6.88 8.01
CA GLY A 136 12.19 -7.50 6.70
C GLY A 136 11.74 -6.50 5.65
N THR A 137 12.03 -6.77 4.38
CA THR A 137 11.62 -5.90 3.26
C THR A 137 10.87 -6.70 2.20
N VAL A 138 9.78 -6.15 1.68
CA VAL A 138 9.10 -6.68 0.48
C VAL A 138 9.19 -5.67 -0.65
N LYS A 139 9.65 -6.08 -1.83
CA LYS A 139 9.88 -5.18 -2.97
C LYS A 139 9.06 -5.59 -4.18
N PHE A 140 8.39 -4.64 -4.79
CA PHE A 140 7.63 -4.71 -6.04
C PHE A 140 8.07 -3.61 -7.00
N VAL A 141 9.33 -3.18 -6.92
CA VAL A 141 9.85 -2.07 -7.73
C VAL A 141 9.73 -2.42 -9.21
N LEU A 142 9.10 -1.54 -9.98
CA LEU A 142 8.81 -1.74 -11.40
C LEU A 142 8.00 -3.02 -11.72
N ALA A 143 7.33 -3.61 -10.73
CA ALA A 143 6.39 -4.71 -10.96
C ALA A 143 5.13 -4.21 -11.68
N THR A 144 4.49 -5.09 -12.44
CA THR A 144 3.21 -4.79 -13.10
C THR A 144 2.14 -5.76 -12.67
N LEU A 145 1.00 -5.25 -12.21
CA LEU A 145 -0.16 -6.04 -11.81
C LEU A 145 -1.33 -5.74 -12.76
N HIS A 146 -1.78 -6.73 -13.52
CA HIS A 146 -2.98 -6.69 -14.34
C HIS A 146 -4.05 -7.56 -13.68
N SER A 147 -5.06 -6.94 -13.08
CA SER A 147 -6.17 -7.62 -12.38
C SER A 147 -5.75 -8.65 -11.30
N GLY A 148 -4.50 -8.61 -10.84
CA GLY A 148 -3.98 -9.45 -9.76
C GLY A 148 -4.09 -8.77 -8.40
N ALA A 149 -3.74 -9.50 -7.34
CA ALA A 149 -3.81 -9.01 -5.97
C ALA A 149 -2.49 -9.23 -5.21
N VAL A 150 -2.10 -8.25 -4.40
CA VAL A 150 -1.05 -8.42 -3.37
C VAL A 150 -1.66 -8.12 -2.01
N GLU A 151 -1.71 -9.13 -1.15
CA GLU A 151 -2.45 -9.09 0.11
C GLU A 151 -1.47 -9.08 1.30
N PHE A 152 -1.50 -8.02 2.09
CA PHE A 152 -0.84 -7.82 3.38
C PHE A 152 -1.84 -7.69 4.53
N ARG A 153 -3.07 -8.16 4.34
CA ARG A 153 -4.14 -8.05 5.34
C ARG A 153 -3.70 -8.63 6.69
N ARG A 154 -3.85 -7.84 7.76
CA ARG A 154 -3.39 -8.18 9.13
C ARG A 154 -1.88 -8.46 9.26
N ALA A 155 -1.08 -8.11 8.26
CA ALA A 155 0.38 -8.22 8.38
C ALA A 155 0.94 -7.16 9.35
N THR A 156 2.03 -7.51 10.01
CA THR A 156 2.72 -6.62 10.97
C THR A 156 4.13 -6.31 10.47
N PHE A 157 4.46 -5.02 10.37
CA PHE A 157 5.77 -4.51 9.95
C PHE A 157 6.44 -3.80 11.11
N MET A 158 7.54 -4.34 11.62
CA MET A 158 8.34 -3.78 12.71
C MET A 158 9.69 -3.31 12.14
N GLY A 159 9.83 -2.02 11.85
CA GLY A 159 11.03 -1.43 11.24
C GLY A 159 11.28 -1.78 9.76
N GLY A 160 10.53 -2.74 9.22
CA GLY A 160 10.61 -3.19 7.83
C GLY A 160 10.07 -2.20 6.79
N ALA A 161 10.25 -2.53 5.52
CA ALA A 161 9.78 -1.72 4.40
C ALA A 161 8.98 -2.52 3.37
N VAL A 162 7.97 -1.88 2.77
CA VAL A 162 7.30 -2.40 1.58
C VAL A 162 7.43 -1.38 0.46
N ASP A 163 8.01 -1.77 -0.66
CA ASP A 163 8.40 -0.85 -1.74
C ASP A 163 7.68 -1.21 -3.05
N PHE A 164 6.68 -0.42 -3.40
CA PHE A 164 5.95 -0.42 -4.67
C PHE A 164 6.39 0.72 -5.59
N SER A 165 7.55 1.34 -5.34
CA SER A 165 8.00 2.48 -6.12
C SER A 165 8.08 2.13 -7.61
N ARG A 166 7.52 3.00 -8.44
CA ARG A 166 7.45 2.85 -9.91
C ARG A 166 6.69 1.61 -10.39
N ALA A 167 5.95 0.91 -9.52
CA ALA A 167 5.08 -0.18 -9.94
C ALA A 167 3.89 0.37 -10.75
N THR A 168 3.27 -0.51 -11.54
CA THR A 168 2.06 -0.20 -12.31
C THR A 168 0.95 -1.20 -11.95
N LEU A 169 -0.19 -0.70 -11.51
CA LEU A 169 -1.39 -1.49 -11.24
C LEU A 169 -2.45 -1.13 -12.29
N ARG A 170 -2.99 -2.14 -12.96
CA ARG A 170 -4.05 -2.04 -13.96
C ARG A 170 -5.22 -2.93 -13.54
N GLY A 171 -6.20 -2.36 -12.84
CA GLY A 171 -7.38 -3.08 -12.36
C GLY A 171 -7.14 -4.13 -11.25
N GLY A 172 -5.96 -4.11 -10.60
CA GLY A 172 -5.61 -5.01 -9.49
C GLY A 172 -5.72 -4.36 -8.10
N THR A 173 -5.45 -5.13 -7.05
CA THR A 173 -5.54 -4.65 -5.66
C THR A 173 -4.24 -4.83 -4.88
N VAL A 174 -3.97 -3.89 -3.99
CA VAL A 174 -2.95 -4.03 -2.94
C VAL A 174 -3.63 -3.78 -1.59
N ASP A 175 -3.72 -4.80 -0.76
CA ASP A 175 -4.53 -4.79 0.46
C ASP A 175 -3.66 -4.87 1.73
N PHE A 176 -3.53 -3.78 2.46
CA PHE A 176 -2.90 -3.68 3.79
C PHE A 176 -3.92 -3.64 4.94
N SER A 177 -5.20 -3.90 4.67
CA SER A 177 -6.28 -3.69 5.63
C SER A 177 -6.05 -4.42 6.95
N ALA A 178 -6.41 -3.76 8.05
CA ALA A 178 -6.22 -4.24 9.42
C ALA A 178 -4.76 -4.63 9.77
N GLY A 179 -3.76 -4.20 8.99
CA GLY A 179 -2.34 -4.39 9.26
C GLY A 179 -1.80 -3.43 10.32
N GLN A 180 -0.52 -3.59 10.64
CA GLN A 180 0.20 -2.73 11.59
C GLN A 180 1.56 -2.32 11.02
N LEU A 181 1.86 -1.02 11.05
CA LEU A 181 3.18 -0.47 10.74
C LEU A 181 3.78 0.19 11.99
N HIS A 182 4.92 -0.32 12.43
CA HIS A 182 5.70 0.20 13.55
C HIS A 182 7.03 0.75 13.01
N ARG A 183 7.13 2.08 12.87
CA ARG A 183 8.35 2.81 12.47
C ARG A 183 9.02 2.35 11.16
N GLY A 184 8.27 1.75 10.24
CA GLY A 184 8.74 1.33 8.92
C GLY A 184 8.32 2.28 7.79
N THR A 185 8.56 1.88 6.55
CA THR A 185 8.17 2.65 5.36
C THR A 185 7.33 1.80 4.41
N ILE A 186 6.24 2.35 3.91
CA ILE A 186 5.53 1.82 2.75
C ILE A 186 5.66 2.86 1.62
N ASP A 187 6.43 2.52 0.59
CA ASP A 187 6.81 3.41 -0.49
C ASP A 187 6.01 3.08 -1.76
N PHE A 188 5.30 4.08 -2.27
CA PHE A 188 4.57 4.07 -3.54
C PHE A 188 5.05 5.18 -4.47
N ILE A 189 6.24 5.75 -4.27
CA ILE A 189 6.74 6.86 -5.08
C ILE A 189 6.67 6.51 -6.57
N ARG A 190 6.07 7.39 -7.36
CA ARG A 190 5.84 7.22 -8.81
C ARG A 190 5.03 5.96 -9.15
N LEU A 191 4.18 5.46 -8.24
CA LEU A 191 3.21 4.43 -8.55
C LEU A 191 2.27 4.95 -9.67
N ARG A 192 1.91 4.06 -10.58
CA ARG A 192 0.82 4.29 -11.54
C ARG A 192 -0.34 3.35 -11.22
N LEU A 193 -1.47 3.90 -10.80
CA LEU A 193 -2.71 3.15 -10.60
C LEU A 193 -3.68 3.52 -11.73
N ALA A 194 -4.01 2.55 -12.58
CA ALA A 194 -5.02 2.68 -13.62
C ALA A 194 -6.16 1.68 -13.36
N GLY A 195 -7.20 2.11 -12.68
CA GLY A 195 -8.17 1.19 -12.08
C GLY A 195 -7.62 0.49 -10.84
N GLY A 196 -8.50 -0.19 -10.09
CA GLY A 196 -8.10 -0.98 -8.92
C GLY A 196 -8.03 -0.18 -7.62
N SER A 197 -7.41 -0.75 -6.58
CA SER A 197 -7.38 -0.13 -5.25
C SER A 197 -6.12 -0.40 -4.45
N VAL A 198 -5.78 0.54 -3.57
CA VAL A 198 -4.81 0.34 -2.48
C VAL A 198 -5.57 0.55 -1.16
N ASP A 199 -5.65 -0.48 -0.34
CA ASP A 199 -6.50 -0.50 0.86
C ASP A 199 -5.64 -0.51 2.14
N PHE A 200 -5.80 0.50 2.98
CA PHE A 200 -5.24 0.63 4.34
C PHE A 200 -6.35 0.75 5.39
N SER A 201 -7.59 0.37 5.06
CA SER A 201 -8.71 0.44 5.99
C SER A 201 -8.40 -0.34 7.26
N LEU A 202 -8.76 0.22 8.42
CA LEU A 202 -8.47 -0.34 9.74
C LEU A 202 -6.96 -0.53 10.07
N MET A 203 -6.04 -0.08 9.22
CA MET A 203 -4.60 -0.21 9.48
C MET A 203 -4.18 0.70 10.63
N THR A 204 -3.25 0.23 11.45
CA THR A 204 -2.62 1.03 12.51
C THR A 204 -1.20 1.42 12.13
N PHE A 205 -0.92 2.72 12.11
CA PHE A 205 0.41 3.30 11.96
C PHE A 205 0.84 3.83 13.32
N SER A 206 2.03 3.44 13.77
CA SER A 206 2.67 3.91 15.01
C SER A 206 4.02 4.51 14.67
N GLY A 207 3.97 5.69 14.05
CA GLY A 207 5.04 6.31 13.30
C GLY A 207 5.25 5.68 11.93
N GLY A 208 6.43 5.93 11.35
CA GLY A 208 6.76 5.46 10.01
C GLY A 208 6.35 6.45 8.91
N VAL A 209 6.56 6.04 7.66
CA VAL A 209 6.31 6.85 6.47
C VAL A 209 5.50 6.04 5.46
N LEU A 210 4.45 6.65 4.94
CA LEU A 210 3.72 6.19 3.77
C LEU A 210 3.91 7.22 2.68
N ASP A 211 4.55 6.85 1.56
CA ASP A 211 4.99 7.82 0.55
C ASP A 211 4.36 7.54 -0.81
N PHE A 212 3.48 8.42 -1.26
CA PHE A 212 2.82 8.40 -2.57
C PHE A 212 3.34 9.48 -3.52
N ARG A 213 4.45 10.15 -3.21
CA ARG A 213 4.89 11.30 -3.99
C ARG A 213 5.11 10.97 -5.47
N HIS A 214 4.78 11.94 -6.33
CA HIS A 214 4.90 11.83 -7.78
C HIS A 214 4.09 10.69 -8.43
N SER A 215 3.14 10.11 -7.70
CA SER A 215 2.32 9.02 -8.21
C SER A 215 1.12 9.55 -9.00
N TRP A 216 0.59 8.72 -9.88
CA TRP A 216 -0.55 9.07 -10.72
C TRP A 216 -1.64 8.00 -10.67
N PHE A 217 -2.85 8.45 -10.39
CA PHE A 217 -4.05 7.65 -10.27
C PHE A 217 -5.02 8.08 -11.37
N SER A 218 -5.58 7.10 -12.07
CA SER A 218 -6.69 7.21 -13.01
C SER A 218 -7.68 6.07 -12.70
N ASP A 219 -8.92 6.37 -12.33
CA ASP A 219 -10.03 5.42 -12.08
C ASP A 219 -9.85 4.43 -10.90
N GLY A 220 -9.07 4.77 -9.87
CA GLY A 220 -8.82 3.90 -8.69
C GLY A 220 -9.40 4.40 -7.34
N ARG A 221 -9.07 3.71 -6.25
CA ARG A 221 -9.38 4.11 -4.86
C ARG A 221 -8.18 3.90 -3.95
N ILE A 222 -7.92 4.86 -3.06
CA ILE A 222 -7.03 4.65 -1.92
C ILE A 222 -7.87 4.75 -0.64
N ASP A 223 -7.90 3.68 0.14
CA ASP A 223 -8.77 3.58 1.31
C ASP A 223 -7.94 3.66 2.60
N PHE A 224 -8.26 4.61 3.48
CA PHE A 224 -7.74 4.75 4.84
C PHE A 224 -8.89 4.75 5.86
N SER A 225 -10.07 4.26 5.48
CA SER A 225 -11.25 4.37 6.31
C SER A 225 -11.03 3.61 7.62
N ARG A 226 -11.32 4.29 8.73
CA ARG A 226 -11.06 3.77 10.10
C ARG A 226 -9.59 3.39 10.37
N ALA A 227 -8.63 3.84 9.57
CA ALA A 227 -7.22 3.70 9.90
C ALA A 227 -6.89 4.55 11.13
N THR A 228 -5.90 4.11 11.91
CA THR A 228 -5.34 4.88 13.02
C THR A 228 -3.91 5.28 12.69
N LEU A 229 -3.62 6.57 12.64
CA LEU A 229 -2.28 7.11 12.44
C LEU A 229 -1.84 7.80 13.72
N SER A 230 -0.88 7.21 14.42
CA SER A 230 -0.28 7.76 15.64
C SER A 230 1.17 8.17 15.38
N GLY A 231 1.40 9.45 15.11
CA GLY A 231 2.67 9.95 14.59
C GLY A 231 2.93 9.56 13.12
N GLY A 232 4.11 9.93 12.63
CA GLY A 232 4.55 9.60 11.27
C GLY A 232 3.97 10.51 10.19
N THR A 233 4.19 10.13 8.93
CA THR A 233 3.78 10.93 7.76
C THR A 233 3.14 10.05 6.70
N ALA A 234 1.97 10.45 6.21
CA ALA A 234 1.42 9.99 4.94
C ALA A 234 1.58 11.12 3.90
N ASP A 235 2.51 10.95 2.96
CA ASP A 235 2.94 11.97 2.01
C ASP A 235 2.37 11.68 0.61
N PHE A 236 1.42 12.50 0.20
CA PHE A 236 0.78 12.53 -1.12
C PHE A 236 1.27 13.73 -1.96
N GLY A 237 2.39 14.36 -1.57
CA GLY A 237 2.88 15.56 -2.20
C GLY A 237 3.15 15.36 -3.70
N THR A 238 2.75 16.33 -4.52
CA THR A 238 2.90 16.31 -5.99
C THR A 238 2.27 15.11 -6.71
N MET A 239 1.38 14.38 -6.03
CA MET A 239 0.60 13.30 -6.62
C MET A 239 -0.51 13.87 -7.52
N ARG A 240 -0.96 13.05 -8.48
CA ARG A 240 -2.09 13.41 -9.36
C ARG A 240 -3.25 12.41 -9.22
N PHE A 241 -4.44 12.95 -9.02
CA PHE A 241 -5.74 12.28 -9.06
C PHE A 241 -6.61 12.86 -10.17
N ASP A 242 -7.36 12.01 -10.85
CA ASP A 242 -8.30 12.28 -11.93
C ASP A 242 -9.60 11.45 -11.71
N GLY A 243 -10.50 11.95 -10.85
CA GLY A 243 -11.82 11.36 -10.55
C GLY A 243 -11.90 10.42 -9.34
N GLU A 244 -10.79 10.14 -8.65
CA GLU A 244 -10.75 9.10 -7.60
C GLU A 244 -11.15 9.57 -6.21
N THR A 245 -11.33 8.61 -5.30
CA THR A 245 -11.45 8.87 -3.87
C THR A 245 -10.19 8.46 -3.12
N VAL A 246 -9.66 9.37 -2.29
CA VAL A 246 -8.79 9.02 -1.15
C VAL A 246 -9.63 9.14 0.12
N ASP A 247 -9.84 8.00 0.78
CA ASP A 247 -10.85 7.88 1.84
C ASP A 247 -10.25 7.76 3.24
N PHE A 248 -10.14 8.86 3.98
CA PHE A 248 -9.84 8.91 5.41
C PHE A 248 -11.10 8.95 6.29
N GLY A 249 -12.26 8.53 5.77
CA GLY A 249 -13.52 8.54 6.50
C GLY A 249 -13.42 7.74 7.80
N HIS A 250 -13.86 8.34 8.92
CA HIS A 250 -13.73 7.75 10.26
C HIS A 250 -12.29 7.40 10.71
N ALA A 251 -11.25 7.88 10.01
CA ALA A 251 -9.88 7.67 10.44
C ALA A 251 -9.60 8.43 11.74
N ALA A 252 -8.70 7.90 12.57
CA ALA A 252 -8.20 8.55 13.76
C ALA A 252 -6.73 8.94 13.53
N LEU A 253 -6.41 10.22 13.63
CA LEU A 253 -5.07 10.74 13.46
C LEU A 253 -4.65 11.47 14.73
N SER A 254 -3.64 10.97 15.41
CA SER A 254 -3.11 11.53 16.65
C SER A 254 -1.62 11.83 16.51
N GLU A 255 -1.25 13.10 16.42
CA GLU A 255 0.13 13.53 16.14
C GLU A 255 0.64 13.01 14.77
N GLY A 256 1.40 13.80 14.02
CA GLY A 256 1.84 13.43 12.67
C GLY A 256 1.09 14.14 11.55
N THR A 257 1.40 13.76 10.30
CA THR A 257 1.10 14.60 9.13
C THR A 257 0.51 13.81 7.97
N ILE A 258 -0.60 14.29 7.42
CA ILE A 258 -0.99 14.02 6.04
C ILE A 258 -0.53 15.20 5.19
N ALA A 259 0.47 14.97 4.33
CA ALA A 259 0.98 15.99 3.43
C ALA A 259 0.37 15.78 2.04
N LEU A 260 -0.30 16.78 1.51
CA LEU A 260 -0.82 16.81 0.13
C LEU A 260 -0.14 17.91 -0.68
N GLY A 261 0.97 18.45 -0.18
CA GLY A 261 1.63 19.62 -0.73
C GLY A 261 1.88 19.54 -2.24
N GLY A 262 1.35 20.49 -3.02
CA GLY A 262 1.49 20.52 -4.47
C GLY A 262 0.78 19.40 -5.24
N ALA A 263 -0.07 18.60 -4.58
CA ALA A 263 -0.88 17.60 -5.26
C ALA A 263 -1.88 18.24 -6.23
N LEU A 264 -2.29 17.46 -7.23
CA LEU A 264 -3.31 17.82 -8.21
C LEU A 264 -4.49 16.86 -8.06
N VAL A 265 -5.67 17.38 -7.73
CA VAL A 265 -6.92 16.61 -7.69
C VAL A 265 -7.88 17.20 -8.71
N ALA A 266 -8.14 16.44 -9.78
CA ALA A 266 -9.17 16.75 -10.75
C ALA A 266 -10.39 15.87 -10.48
N ASP A 267 -11.58 16.45 -10.31
CA ASP A 267 -12.90 15.78 -10.21
C ASP A 267 -13.08 14.69 -9.11
N GLY A 268 -12.04 14.41 -8.33
CA GLY A 268 -12.02 13.41 -7.27
C GLY A 268 -12.50 13.90 -5.90
N ARG A 269 -12.46 13.01 -4.91
CA ARG A 269 -12.87 13.27 -3.53
C ARG A 269 -11.76 12.93 -2.54
N LEU A 270 -11.37 13.90 -1.72
CA LEU A 270 -10.57 13.67 -0.52
C LEU A 270 -11.54 13.64 0.67
N ASN A 271 -11.82 12.44 1.18
CA ASN A 271 -12.81 12.24 2.23
C ASN A 271 -12.15 12.16 3.60
N PHE A 272 -12.46 13.09 4.49
CA PHE A 272 -12.13 13.11 5.91
C PHE A 272 -13.39 13.13 6.78
N ALA A 273 -14.56 12.83 6.21
CA ALA A 273 -15.82 12.89 6.93
C ALA A 273 -15.76 11.97 8.15
N HIS A 274 -16.26 12.48 9.29
CA HIS A 274 -16.22 11.78 10.58
C HIS A 274 -14.82 11.41 11.10
N ALA A 275 -13.73 11.90 10.49
CA ALA A 275 -12.39 11.67 11.02
C ALA A 275 -12.19 12.37 12.37
N ALA A 276 -11.33 11.79 13.21
CA ALA A 276 -10.88 12.39 14.45
C ALA A 276 -9.41 12.79 14.29
N LEU A 277 -9.13 14.09 14.26
CA LEU A 277 -7.79 14.66 14.14
C LEU A 277 -7.42 15.27 15.50
N SER A 278 -6.36 14.80 16.15
CA SER A 278 -5.90 15.29 17.45
C SER A 278 -4.40 15.56 17.42
N GLY A 279 -3.99 16.82 17.48
CA GLY A 279 -2.57 17.18 17.31
C GLY A 279 -2.00 16.88 15.90
N ALA A 280 -2.83 16.39 14.98
CA ALA A 280 -2.42 16.02 13.62
C ALA A 280 -2.41 17.23 12.68
N THR A 281 -1.55 17.18 11.67
CA THR A 281 -1.49 18.17 10.59
C THR A 281 -2.03 17.57 9.30
N VAL A 282 -2.96 18.26 8.64
CA VAL A 282 -3.35 17.97 7.26
C VAL A 282 -2.97 19.18 6.41
N ASP A 283 -1.97 19.00 5.57
CA ASP A 283 -1.35 20.09 4.80
C ASP A 283 -1.70 19.98 3.31
N PHE A 284 -2.55 20.87 2.83
CA PHE A 284 -2.90 21.07 1.43
C PHE A 284 -2.07 22.19 0.78
N GLY A 285 -0.93 22.60 1.35
CA GLY A 285 -0.11 23.67 0.83
C GLY A 285 0.14 23.58 -0.68
N ASP A 286 -0.11 24.64 -1.44
CA ASP A 286 0.06 24.68 -2.91
C ASP A 286 -0.70 23.58 -3.70
N THR A 287 -1.67 22.89 -3.07
CA THR A 287 -2.50 21.88 -3.73
C THR A 287 -3.41 22.53 -4.76
N ARG A 288 -3.59 21.89 -5.91
CA ARG A 288 -4.54 22.32 -6.94
C ARG A 288 -5.73 21.37 -6.98
N LEU A 289 -6.88 21.89 -6.61
CA LEU A 289 -8.17 21.20 -6.65
C LEU A 289 -8.98 21.80 -7.80
N HIS A 290 -9.33 20.98 -8.79
CA HIS A 290 -10.13 21.37 -9.95
C HIS A 290 -11.35 20.47 -10.05
N GLY A 291 -12.54 21.00 -9.78
CA GLY A 291 -13.70 20.15 -9.55
C GLY A 291 -13.52 19.27 -8.29
N GLY A 292 -14.44 18.35 -8.06
CA GLY A 292 -14.33 17.42 -6.94
C GLY A 292 -14.63 18.03 -5.55
N THR A 293 -14.25 17.31 -4.49
CA THR A 293 -14.59 17.67 -3.09
C THR A 293 -13.50 17.31 -2.09
N VAL A 294 -13.20 18.23 -1.18
CA VAL A 294 -12.51 17.92 0.08
C VAL A 294 -13.55 17.99 1.19
N ASP A 295 -13.78 16.87 1.88
CA ASP A 295 -14.89 16.72 2.81
C ASP A 295 -14.42 16.40 4.23
N PHE A 296 -14.55 17.34 5.14
CA PHE A 296 -14.35 17.19 6.58
C PHE A 296 -15.65 17.07 7.37
N GLY A 297 -16.78 16.84 6.70
CA GLY A 297 -18.11 16.83 7.27
C GLY A 297 -18.19 15.98 8.54
N ARG A 298 -18.65 16.60 9.63
CA ARG A 298 -18.78 15.99 10.96
C ARG A 298 -17.47 15.42 11.53
N ALA A 299 -16.31 15.87 11.05
CA ALA A 299 -15.03 15.54 11.66
C ALA A 299 -14.89 16.23 13.03
N ASN A 300 -14.03 15.67 13.88
CA ASN A 300 -13.59 16.28 15.13
C ASN A 300 -12.12 16.65 15.00
N ILE A 301 -11.79 17.92 15.16
CA ILE A 301 -10.46 18.45 14.91
C ILE A 301 -10.02 19.19 16.16
N SER A 302 -9.01 18.63 16.84
CA SER A 302 -8.51 19.12 18.12
C SER A 302 -7.00 19.35 18.07
N ASP A 303 -6.54 20.50 18.55
CA ASP A 303 -5.13 20.81 18.80
C ASP A 303 -4.13 20.55 17.63
N GLY A 304 -4.61 20.48 16.39
CA GLY A 304 -3.81 20.24 15.19
C GLY A 304 -3.81 21.41 14.21
N ALA A 305 -3.41 21.14 12.96
CA ALA A 305 -3.40 22.14 11.91
C ALA A 305 -4.06 21.62 10.62
N ILE A 306 -4.95 22.41 10.04
CA ILE A 306 -5.32 22.25 8.63
C ILE A 306 -4.74 23.44 7.88
N SER A 307 -3.83 23.18 6.95
CA SER A 307 -3.21 24.22 6.11
C SER A 307 -3.74 24.09 4.69
N LEU A 308 -4.30 25.16 4.15
CA LEU A 308 -4.62 25.32 2.73
C LEU A 308 -3.78 26.44 2.12
N ARG A 309 -2.62 26.73 2.72
CA ARG A 309 -1.82 27.88 2.33
C ARG A 309 -1.40 27.80 0.87
N GLY A 310 -1.66 28.84 0.08
CA GLY A 310 -1.32 28.87 -1.35
C GLY A 310 -2.08 27.86 -2.22
N ALA A 311 -3.04 27.10 -1.66
CA ALA A 311 -3.83 26.16 -2.44
C ALA A 311 -4.72 26.90 -3.46
N ILE A 312 -5.03 26.23 -4.56
CA ILE A 312 -5.89 26.76 -5.62
C ILE A 312 -7.08 25.82 -5.76
N LEU A 313 -8.28 26.34 -5.53
CA LEU A 313 -9.55 25.65 -5.67
C LEU A 313 -10.33 26.28 -6.83
N SER A 314 -10.69 25.48 -7.82
CA SER A 314 -11.48 25.94 -8.97
C SER A 314 -12.67 25.02 -9.19
N GLY A 315 -13.88 25.52 -8.92
CA GLY A 315 -15.13 24.74 -9.02
C GLY A 315 -15.26 23.60 -8.00
N SER A 316 -14.33 23.49 -7.04
CA SER A 316 -14.30 22.44 -6.02
C SER A 316 -15.20 22.77 -4.82
N ARG A 317 -15.70 21.74 -4.13
CA ARG A 317 -16.37 21.89 -2.82
C ARG A 317 -15.39 21.63 -1.69
N LEU A 318 -15.32 22.53 -0.72
CA LEU A 318 -14.66 22.34 0.56
C LEU A 318 -15.71 22.29 1.66
N ASP A 319 -15.97 21.09 2.20
CA ASP A 319 -17.06 20.85 3.14
C ASP A 319 -16.53 20.68 4.56
N PHE A 320 -16.94 21.56 5.47
CA PHE A 320 -16.72 21.47 6.90
C PHE A 320 -18.05 21.38 7.68
N SER A 321 -19.16 21.02 7.02
CA SER A 321 -20.47 20.99 7.65
C SER A 321 -20.52 20.07 8.88
N GLY A 322 -21.04 20.58 9.99
CA GLY A 322 -21.08 19.86 11.26
C GLY A 322 -19.73 19.53 11.90
N THR A 323 -18.61 20.03 11.36
CA THR A 323 -17.27 19.81 11.91
C THR A 323 -17.13 20.47 13.27
N ARG A 324 -16.48 19.81 14.22
CA ARG A 324 -16.15 20.37 15.53
C ARG A 324 -14.67 20.70 15.59
N PHE A 325 -14.36 21.95 15.86
CA PHE A 325 -13.00 22.43 16.07
C PHE A 325 -12.79 22.82 17.52
N SER A 326 -11.74 22.29 18.14
CA SER A 326 -11.34 22.60 19.52
C SER A 326 -9.83 22.82 19.63
N GLY A 327 -9.37 24.06 19.69
CA GLY A 327 -7.96 24.41 19.62
C GLY A 327 -7.40 24.35 18.19
N GLY A 328 -6.08 24.36 18.05
CA GLY A 328 -5.39 24.24 16.77
C GLY A 328 -5.53 25.45 15.84
N ARG A 329 -5.16 25.24 14.57
CA ARG A 329 -5.14 26.28 13.52
C ARG A 329 -5.76 25.80 12.22
N ILE A 330 -6.52 26.69 11.57
CA ILE A 330 -6.87 26.57 10.16
C ILE A 330 -6.24 27.75 9.42
N ASP A 331 -5.51 27.45 8.35
CA ASP A 331 -4.74 28.43 7.59
C ASP A 331 -5.21 28.49 6.13
N PHE A 332 -5.67 29.66 5.71
CA PHE A 332 -6.10 29.98 4.36
C PHE A 332 -5.24 31.08 3.71
N ASP A 333 -4.06 31.38 4.26
CA ASP A 333 -3.17 32.41 3.71
C ASP A 333 -2.86 32.09 2.23
N ASP A 334 -2.97 33.08 1.35
CA ASP A 334 -2.74 32.95 -0.11
C ASP A 334 -3.62 31.91 -0.83
N LEU A 335 -4.71 31.44 -0.21
CA LEU A 335 -5.70 30.57 -0.86
C LEU A 335 -6.37 31.29 -2.03
N THR A 336 -6.37 30.66 -3.21
CA THR A 336 -7.19 31.10 -4.34
C THR A 336 -8.42 30.21 -4.47
N HIS A 337 -9.62 30.77 -4.41
CA HIS A 337 -10.88 30.03 -4.61
C HIS A 337 -11.73 30.69 -5.69
N SER A 338 -11.86 30.03 -6.83
CA SER A 338 -12.61 30.52 -8.00
C SER A 338 -13.76 29.57 -8.36
N GLY A 339 -14.98 29.93 -7.97
CA GLY A 339 -16.15 29.06 -8.13
C GLY A 339 -16.11 27.84 -7.21
N GLY A 340 -17.26 27.19 -7.00
CA GLY A 340 -17.40 26.13 -6.00
C GLY A 340 -18.04 26.64 -4.70
N LEU A 341 -17.87 25.88 -3.61
CA LEU A 341 -18.50 26.18 -2.31
C LEU A 341 -17.56 25.81 -1.17
N THR A 342 -17.40 26.73 -0.22
CA THR A 342 -16.86 26.41 1.11
C THR A 342 -18.01 26.43 2.11
N ASP A 343 -18.31 25.28 2.72
CA ASP A 343 -19.47 25.08 3.59
C ASP A 343 -19.04 24.86 5.05
N PHE A 344 -19.49 25.71 5.97
CA PHE A 344 -19.30 25.56 7.42
C PHE A 344 -20.63 25.34 8.16
N GLY A 345 -21.69 24.95 7.45
CA GLY A 345 -23.04 24.78 8.00
C GLY A 345 -23.05 23.87 9.23
N GLY A 346 -23.44 24.41 10.38
CA GLY A 346 -23.48 23.68 11.65
C GLY A 346 -22.12 23.33 12.25
N ALA A 347 -21.02 23.87 11.72
CA ALA A 347 -19.70 23.73 12.33
C ALA A 347 -19.63 24.45 13.69
N MET A 348 -18.86 23.90 14.62
CA MET A 348 -18.66 24.44 15.96
C MET A 348 -17.18 24.76 16.16
N PHE A 349 -16.87 25.89 16.81
CA PHE A 349 -15.50 26.35 17.03
C PHE A 349 -15.27 26.71 18.50
N HIS A 350 -14.18 26.22 19.06
CA HIS A 350 -13.76 26.53 20.43
C HIS A 350 -12.24 26.68 20.51
N GLY A 351 -11.72 27.90 20.71
CA GLY A 351 -10.27 28.13 20.84
C GLY A 351 -9.45 27.89 19.57
N THR A 352 -10.08 27.67 18.42
CA THR A 352 -9.41 27.47 17.12
C THR A 352 -9.00 28.80 16.51
N THR A 353 -7.74 28.86 16.06
CA THR A 353 -7.22 30.05 15.36
C THR A 353 -7.47 29.95 13.87
N PHE A 354 -8.10 30.98 13.30
CA PHE A 354 -8.22 31.15 11.85
C PHE A 354 -7.18 32.13 11.35
N ARG A 355 -6.40 31.72 10.37
CA ARG A 355 -5.63 32.65 9.54
C ARG A 355 -6.32 32.75 8.20
N TRP A 356 -6.90 33.92 7.99
CA TRP A 356 -7.33 34.37 6.70
C TRP A 356 -6.21 35.27 6.18
N GLY A 357 -5.78 35.04 4.94
CA GLY A 357 -4.93 35.99 4.23
C GLY A 357 -5.64 37.35 4.05
N PRO A 358 -5.15 38.24 3.17
CA PRO A 358 -5.91 39.44 2.84
C PRO A 358 -7.35 39.07 2.49
N LEU A 359 -8.33 39.66 3.18
CA LEU A 359 -9.75 39.35 2.99
C LEU A 359 -10.09 39.41 1.49
N PRO A 360 -10.78 38.41 0.92
CA PRO A 360 -11.14 38.44 -0.49
C PRO A 360 -11.96 39.69 -0.75
N VAL A 361 -11.40 40.61 -1.54
CA VAL A 361 -12.11 41.80 -2.02
C VAL A 361 -13.20 41.29 -2.96
N PRO A 362 -14.49 41.52 -2.68
CA PRO A 362 -15.55 41.10 -3.59
C PRO A 362 -15.27 41.67 -4.99
N VAL A 363 -15.50 40.87 -6.03
CA VAL A 363 -15.37 41.34 -7.41
C VAL A 363 -16.36 42.51 -7.60
N GLY A 364 -15.83 43.74 -7.67
CA GLY A 364 -16.61 44.98 -7.80
C GLY A 364 -16.70 45.89 -6.56
N ALA A 365 -15.90 45.64 -5.51
CA ALA A 365 -15.75 46.56 -4.37
C ALA A 365 -14.66 47.61 -4.58
#